data_AF-A0A967HDM7-F1
#
_entry.id   AF-A0A967HDM7-F1
#
_cell.length_a   1.000
_cell.length_b   1.000
_cell.length_c   1.000
_cell.angle_alpha   90.00
_cell.angle_beta   90.00
_cell.angle_gamma   90.00
#
_symmetry.space_group_name_H-M   'P 1'
#
loop_
_entity.id
_entity.type
_entity.pdbx_description
1 polymer ?
#
loop_
_entity_poly.entity_id
_entity_poly.type
_entity_poly.pdbx_seq_one_letter_code
_entity_poly.pdbx_strand_id
1 'polypeptide(L)'
;AGIRDSIATGVVNPQSYNYLNLNYAIFRILVPELWRGLPGAPSMADPPTANSSSYFYRFYVQQAIMDPIGVPLADCVQPPGTPATLFYLFGTVDGGVDPGDWSLMCGGGGYYLSAIDLVRFMVAIRYQDEILSPANRQVMDQELVGWCCNSSLTGDHGEYHSHGGALGYSSGAGMSSAIMKFPIEVEAALIINSVGGNHSNARTVLRDAFDAAW
;
A
#
# COMPACT_ATOMS: atom_id res chain seq x y z
N ALA A 1 10.19 17.49 -4.93
CA ALA A 1 9.41 18.02 -6.07
C ALA A 1 8.01 17.45 -5.99
N GLY A 2 6.98 18.27 -6.11
CA GLY A 2 5.58 17.80 -6.04
C GLY A 2 5.15 17.08 -7.32
N ILE A 3 3.94 16.51 -7.32
CA ILE A 3 3.32 15.91 -8.52
C ILE A 3 3.30 16.92 -9.68
N ARG A 4 2.94 18.17 -9.40
CA ARG A 4 2.89 19.26 -10.40
C ARG A 4 4.24 19.49 -11.08
N ASP A 5 5.32 19.59 -10.32
CA ASP A 5 6.66 19.84 -10.86
C ASP A 5 7.13 18.67 -11.72
N SER A 6 6.80 17.45 -11.30
CA SER A 6 7.17 16.22 -12.00
C SER A 6 6.43 16.07 -13.33
N ILE A 7 5.16 16.45 -13.39
CA ILE A 7 4.39 16.54 -14.65
C ILE A 7 4.98 17.63 -15.55
N ALA A 8 5.27 18.81 -15.01
CA ALA A 8 5.78 19.95 -15.78
C ALA A 8 7.18 19.70 -16.37
N THR A 9 8.02 18.95 -15.66
CA THR A 9 9.37 18.58 -16.11
C THR A 9 9.34 17.50 -17.20
N GLY A 10 8.21 16.80 -17.35
CA GLY A 10 8.07 15.65 -18.23
C GLY A 10 8.65 14.38 -17.60
N VAL A 11 8.03 13.24 -17.91
CA VAL A 11 8.53 11.94 -17.45
C VAL A 11 9.68 11.53 -18.37
N VAL A 12 10.88 11.40 -17.81
CA VAL A 12 12.00 10.73 -18.49
C VAL A 12 11.58 9.27 -18.63
N ASN A 13 11.45 8.76 -19.86
CA ASN A 13 11.10 7.36 -20.14
C ASN A 13 12.30 6.46 -19.81
N PRO A 14 12.41 5.92 -18.58
CA PRO A 14 13.55 5.12 -18.22
C PRO A 14 13.39 3.76 -18.91
N GLN A 15 14.39 3.33 -19.66
CA GLN A 15 14.38 2.01 -20.32
C GLN A 15 14.57 0.84 -19.33
N SER A 16 14.68 1.16 -18.03
CA SER A 16 14.86 0.20 -16.94
C SER A 16 13.85 0.50 -15.85
N TYR A 17 13.42 -0.55 -15.14
CA TYR A 17 12.56 -0.39 -13.98
C TYR A 17 13.17 0.56 -12.94
N ASN A 18 12.37 1.50 -12.43
CA ASN A 18 12.71 2.36 -11.31
C ASN A 18 11.49 2.55 -10.40
N TYR A 19 11.62 2.18 -9.12
CA TYR A 19 10.54 2.33 -8.16
C TYR A 19 10.36 3.81 -7.81
N LEU A 20 9.18 4.36 -8.09
CA LEU A 20 8.84 5.75 -7.78
C LEU A 20 7.47 5.83 -7.12
N ASN A 21 7.44 6.19 -5.83
CA ASN A 21 6.17 6.45 -5.11
C ASN A 21 5.30 7.50 -5.80
N LEU A 22 5.90 8.37 -6.61
CA LEU A 22 5.18 9.34 -7.44
C LEU A 22 4.21 8.67 -8.43
N ASN A 23 4.59 7.52 -9.01
CA ASN A 23 3.74 6.76 -9.94
C ASN A 23 2.47 6.26 -9.26
N TYR A 24 2.51 6.07 -7.95
CA TYR A 24 1.36 5.67 -7.16
C TYR A 24 0.61 6.88 -6.60
N ALA A 25 1.32 7.93 -6.19
CA ALA A 25 0.73 9.17 -5.68
C ALA A 25 -0.14 9.89 -6.72
N ILE A 26 0.15 9.75 -8.01
CA ILE A 26 -0.69 10.33 -9.08
C ILE A 26 -2.09 9.71 -9.15
N PHE A 27 -2.28 8.46 -8.69
CA PHE A 27 -3.61 7.84 -8.65
C PHE A 27 -4.58 8.58 -7.72
N ARG A 28 -4.06 9.35 -6.76
CA ARG A 28 -4.88 10.26 -5.94
C ARG A 28 -5.59 11.34 -6.76
N ILE A 29 -5.08 11.63 -7.95
CA ILE A 29 -5.71 12.56 -8.90
C ILE A 29 -6.49 11.76 -9.93
N LEU A 30 -5.87 10.74 -10.54
CA LEU A 30 -6.50 10.00 -11.64
C LEU A 30 -7.78 9.26 -11.23
N VAL A 31 -7.80 8.61 -10.06
CA VAL A 31 -8.96 7.81 -9.64
C VAL A 31 -10.20 8.70 -9.41
N PRO A 32 -10.14 9.81 -8.64
CA PRO A 32 -11.27 10.73 -8.54
C PRO A 32 -11.74 11.28 -9.88
N GLU A 33 -10.80 11.65 -10.76
CA GLU A 33 -11.10 12.21 -12.07
C GLU A 33 -11.80 11.22 -13.00
N LEU A 34 -11.37 9.96 -12.99
CA LEU A 34 -12.04 8.87 -13.70
C LEU A 34 -13.40 8.56 -13.07
N TRP A 35 -13.48 8.49 -11.74
CA TRP A 35 -14.70 8.20 -11.02
C TRP A 35 -15.78 9.25 -11.29
N ARG A 36 -15.42 10.54 -11.32
CA ARG A 36 -16.32 11.65 -11.68
C ARG A 36 -17.04 11.46 -13.02
N GLY A 37 -16.43 10.73 -13.96
CA GLY A 37 -17.03 10.43 -15.26
C GLY A 37 -18.03 9.26 -15.26
N LEU A 38 -18.19 8.54 -14.14
CA LEU A 38 -19.05 7.37 -14.04
C LEU A 38 -20.45 7.70 -13.49
N PRO A 39 -21.48 6.94 -13.87
CA PRO A 39 -22.82 7.07 -13.28
C PRO A 39 -22.80 6.90 -11.76
N GLY A 40 -23.52 7.77 -11.04
CA GLY A 40 -23.63 7.72 -9.58
C GLY A 40 -22.43 8.28 -8.82
N ALA A 41 -21.45 8.87 -9.52
CA ALA A 41 -20.33 9.56 -8.87
C ALA A 41 -20.80 10.77 -8.04
N PRO A 42 -20.15 11.07 -6.91
CA PRO A 42 -20.44 12.27 -6.15
C PRO A 42 -20.09 13.53 -6.94
N SER A 43 -20.72 14.65 -6.61
CA SER A 43 -20.36 15.95 -7.18
C SER A 43 -18.96 16.35 -6.69
N MET A 44 -18.04 16.60 -7.63
CA MET A 44 -16.66 17.01 -7.35
C MET A 44 -16.38 18.35 -8.02
N ALA A 45 -15.68 19.26 -7.33
CA ALA A 45 -15.29 20.54 -7.89
C ALA A 45 -14.33 20.38 -9.08
N ASP A 46 -14.45 21.26 -10.08
CA ASP A 46 -13.60 21.31 -11.27
C ASP A 46 -13.06 22.73 -11.50
N PRO A 47 -11.73 22.96 -11.53
CA PRO A 47 -10.67 21.97 -11.31
C PRO A 47 -10.59 21.52 -9.84
N PRO A 48 -10.11 20.29 -9.56
CA PRO A 48 -9.94 19.83 -8.19
C PRO A 48 -8.77 20.53 -7.49
N THR A 49 -8.89 20.69 -6.18
CA THR A 49 -7.78 21.06 -5.29
C THR A 49 -7.01 19.81 -4.84
N ALA A 50 -5.82 20.00 -4.25
CA ALA A 50 -5.07 18.88 -3.66
C ALA A 50 -5.86 18.16 -2.54
N ASN A 51 -6.54 18.94 -1.69
CA ASN A 51 -7.36 18.42 -0.59
C ASN A 51 -8.58 17.66 -1.13
N SER A 52 -9.30 18.23 -2.11
CA SER A 52 -10.47 17.56 -2.69
C SER A 52 -10.08 16.28 -3.44
N SER A 53 -8.96 16.29 -4.19
CA SER A 53 -8.45 15.08 -4.84
C SER A 53 -8.10 13.99 -3.81
N SER A 54 -7.39 14.37 -2.73
CA SER A 54 -7.06 13.45 -1.64
C SER A 54 -8.30 12.87 -0.98
N TYR A 55 -9.27 13.72 -0.65
CA TYR A 55 -10.53 13.31 -0.06
C TYR A 55 -11.27 12.31 -0.95
N PHE A 56 -11.50 12.63 -2.23
CA PHE A 56 -12.26 11.74 -3.11
C PHE A 56 -11.52 10.43 -3.43
N TYR A 57 -10.19 10.43 -3.46
CA TYR A 57 -9.41 9.20 -3.60
C TYR A 57 -9.61 8.30 -2.39
N ARG A 58 -9.44 8.83 -1.18
CA ARG A 58 -9.63 8.07 0.07
C ARG A 58 -11.07 7.59 0.18
N PHE A 59 -12.03 8.44 -0.18
CA PHE A 59 -13.45 8.10 -0.19
C PHE A 59 -13.76 6.96 -1.17
N TYR A 60 -13.20 7.00 -2.39
CA TYR A 60 -13.33 5.90 -3.35
C TYR A 60 -12.74 4.60 -2.81
N VAL A 61 -11.50 4.63 -2.30
CA VAL A 61 -10.84 3.45 -1.73
C VAL A 61 -11.65 2.88 -0.56
N GLN A 62 -12.16 3.74 0.32
CA GLN A 62 -12.99 3.32 1.44
C GLN A 62 -14.26 2.64 0.95
N GLN A 63 -15.04 3.32 0.12
CA GLN A 63 -16.36 2.86 -0.33
C GLN A 63 -16.29 1.62 -1.25
N ALA A 64 -15.35 1.61 -2.19
CA ALA A 64 -15.29 0.60 -3.24
C ALA A 64 -14.47 -0.63 -2.84
N ILE A 65 -13.56 -0.50 -1.86
CA ILE A 65 -12.62 -1.56 -1.50
C ILE A 65 -12.70 -1.89 -0.01
N MET A 66 -12.46 -0.93 0.87
CA MET A 66 -12.24 -1.22 2.30
C MET A 66 -13.53 -1.55 3.08
N ASP A 67 -14.63 -0.84 2.80
CA ASP A 67 -15.94 -1.13 3.41
C ASP A 67 -16.45 -2.53 3.04
N PRO A 68 -16.47 -2.95 1.75
CA PRO A 68 -16.94 -4.30 1.38
C PRO A 68 -16.12 -5.43 2.01
N ILE A 69 -14.83 -5.22 2.30
CA ILE A 69 -13.96 -6.23 2.91
C ILE A 69 -13.95 -6.17 4.45
N GLY A 70 -14.79 -5.31 5.04
CA GLY A 70 -14.95 -5.19 6.49
C GLY A 70 -13.79 -4.45 7.18
N VAL A 71 -13.18 -3.47 6.51
CA VAL A 71 -12.12 -2.59 7.02
C VAL A 71 -12.62 -1.13 7.04
N PRO A 72 -13.55 -0.77 7.94
CA PRO A 72 -14.25 0.53 7.90
C PRO A 72 -13.41 1.74 8.37
N LEU A 73 -12.22 1.50 8.92
CA LEU A 73 -11.36 2.53 9.51
C LEU A 73 -10.03 2.72 8.73
N ALA A 74 -9.95 2.18 7.51
CA ALA A 74 -8.77 2.34 6.66
C ALA A 74 -8.64 3.81 6.23
N ASP A 75 -7.57 4.47 6.67
CA ASP A 75 -7.36 5.85 6.29
C ASP A 75 -5.88 6.23 6.30
N CYS A 76 -5.50 7.33 5.65
CA CYS A 76 -4.15 7.89 5.76
C CYS A 76 -4.02 8.95 6.86
N VAL A 77 -5.01 9.03 7.73
CA VAL A 77 -4.96 9.80 8.96
C VAL A 77 -5.25 8.86 10.10
N GLN A 78 -4.73 9.15 11.28
CA GLN A 78 -4.96 8.32 12.43
C GLN A 78 -6.48 8.11 12.67
N PRO A 79 -6.95 6.86 12.81
CA PRO A 79 -8.35 6.59 13.11
C PRO A 79 -8.78 7.23 14.45
N PRO A 80 -10.02 7.73 14.56
CA PRO A 80 -10.52 8.29 15.82
C PRO A 80 -10.47 7.28 16.97
N GLY A 81 -10.10 7.76 18.16
CA GLY A 81 -10.21 6.98 19.40
C GLY A 81 -9.12 5.91 19.62
N THR A 82 -8.18 5.73 18.69
CA THR A 82 -7.05 4.80 18.86
C THR A 82 -5.73 5.51 18.57
N PRO A 83 -4.81 5.64 19.53
CA PRO A 83 -3.46 6.11 19.27
C PRO A 83 -2.76 5.25 18.23
N ALA A 84 -2.08 5.88 17.28
CA ALA A 84 -1.24 5.16 16.32
C ALA A 84 -0.12 4.39 17.04
N THR A 85 0.28 3.24 16.48
CA THR A 85 1.54 2.60 16.90
C THR A 85 2.70 3.50 16.53
N LEU A 86 3.51 3.89 17.52
CA LEU A 86 4.71 4.68 17.29
C LEU A 86 5.79 3.85 16.58
N PHE A 87 6.61 4.54 15.81
CA PHE A 87 7.73 3.98 15.05
C PHE A 87 9.05 4.24 15.74
N TYR A 88 9.97 3.27 15.68
CA TYR A 88 11.20 3.29 16.47
C TYR A 88 12.45 2.98 15.65
N LEU A 89 13.61 3.31 16.21
CA LEU A 89 14.87 2.71 15.82
C LEU A 89 15.04 1.42 16.63
N PHE A 90 15.49 0.33 16.00
CA PHE A 90 15.72 -0.94 16.68
C PHE A 90 16.67 -0.75 17.88
N GLY A 91 16.32 -1.35 19.02
CA GLY A 91 17.09 -1.26 20.25
C GLY A 91 16.87 0.03 21.05
N THR A 92 15.97 0.91 20.60
CA THR A 92 15.53 2.09 21.37
C THR A 92 14.08 1.93 21.81
N VAL A 93 13.78 2.33 23.05
CA VAL A 93 12.39 2.35 23.58
C VAL A 93 11.86 3.78 23.80
N ASP A 94 12.76 4.77 23.80
CA ASP A 94 12.43 6.19 23.90
C ASP A 94 12.46 6.85 22.51
N GLY A 95 11.73 7.96 22.34
CA GLY A 95 11.80 8.77 21.13
C GLY A 95 11.04 8.19 19.92
N GLY A 96 9.98 7.41 20.17
CA GLY A 96 9.08 6.94 19.12
C GLY A 96 8.47 8.09 18.31
N VAL A 97 8.25 7.85 17.02
CA VAL A 97 7.71 8.85 16.08
C VAL A 97 6.29 8.48 15.69
N ASP A 98 5.40 9.46 15.78
CA ASP A 98 4.05 9.37 15.22
C ASP A 98 4.10 9.55 13.70
N PRO A 99 3.46 8.66 12.92
CA PRO A 99 3.43 8.80 11.47
C PRO A 99 2.80 10.10 10.97
N GLY A 100 1.83 10.67 11.70
CA GLY A 100 1.13 11.91 11.35
C GLY A 100 0.12 11.78 10.21
N ASP A 101 -0.31 12.93 9.67
CA ASP A 101 -1.27 12.99 8.57
C ASP A 101 -0.60 12.73 7.21
N TRP A 102 -0.99 11.63 6.55
CA TRP A 102 -0.53 11.24 5.22
C TRP A 102 -1.57 11.48 4.12
N SER A 103 -2.66 12.19 4.40
CA SER A 103 -3.74 12.44 3.43
C SER A 103 -3.22 13.00 2.10
N LEU A 104 -2.29 13.95 2.14
CA LEU A 104 -1.66 14.57 0.97
C LEU A 104 -0.50 13.77 0.38
N MET A 105 -0.26 12.56 0.88
CA MET A 105 0.70 11.58 0.35
C MET A 105 0.06 10.21 0.05
N CYS A 106 -1.23 10.03 0.37
CA CYS A 106 -2.00 8.84 0.01
C CYS A 106 -1.83 8.51 -1.48
N GLY A 107 -1.78 7.22 -1.78
CA GLY A 107 -1.56 6.66 -3.11
C GLY A 107 -0.28 5.82 -3.13
N GLY A 108 0.85 6.38 -2.67
CA GLY A 108 2.11 5.64 -2.54
C GLY A 108 2.35 4.96 -1.18
N GLY A 109 1.49 5.22 -0.19
CA GLY A 109 1.61 4.68 1.17
C GLY A 109 0.79 5.52 2.17
N GLY A 110 1.04 5.28 3.46
CA GLY A 110 0.49 6.10 4.55
C GLY A 110 -0.84 5.63 5.13
N TYR A 111 -1.43 4.55 4.61
CA TYR A 111 -2.63 3.96 5.20
C TYR A 111 -2.34 3.33 6.57
N TYR A 112 -3.17 3.66 7.54
CA TYR A 112 -3.25 3.05 8.86
C TYR A 112 -4.06 1.77 8.76
N LEU A 113 -3.38 0.63 8.80
CA LEU A 113 -3.96 -0.70 8.69
C LEU A 113 -3.31 -1.64 9.71
N SER A 114 -4.11 -2.52 10.31
CA SER A 114 -3.59 -3.64 11.09
C SER A 114 -3.12 -4.78 10.18
N ALA A 115 -2.38 -5.74 10.74
CA ALA A 115 -2.03 -6.96 10.01
C ALA A 115 -3.27 -7.76 9.56
N ILE A 116 -4.36 -7.70 10.35
CA ILE A 116 -5.63 -8.35 10.01
C ILE A 116 -6.28 -7.66 8.81
N ASP A 117 -6.26 -6.33 8.76
CA ASP A 117 -6.82 -5.56 7.64
C ASP A 117 -6.06 -5.85 6.34
N LEU A 118 -4.72 -5.94 6.42
CA LEU A 118 -3.89 -6.33 5.28
C LEU A 118 -4.21 -7.74 4.78
N VAL A 119 -4.37 -8.72 5.68
CA VAL A 119 -4.76 -10.08 5.27
C VAL A 119 -6.17 -10.10 4.66
N ARG A 120 -7.13 -9.35 5.21
CA ARG A 120 -8.47 -9.20 4.62
C ARG A 120 -8.40 -8.65 3.19
N PHE A 121 -7.58 -7.62 2.98
CA PHE A 121 -7.34 -7.07 1.65
C PHE A 121 -6.73 -8.13 0.71
N MET A 122 -5.73 -8.89 1.16
CA MET A 122 -5.10 -9.96 0.36
C MET A 122 -6.08 -11.07 -0.03
N VAL A 123 -6.92 -11.51 0.92
CA VAL A 123 -7.99 -12.49 0.68
C VAL A 123 -9.00 -11.94 -0.34
N ALA A 124 -9.40 -10.67 -0.20
CA ALA A 124 -10.37 -10.04 -1.08
C ALA A 124 -9.87 -9.96 -2.54
N ILE A 125 -8.65 -9.48 -2.76
CA ILE A 125 -8.10 -9.41 -4.12
C ILE A 125 -7.86 -10.80 -4.74
N ARG A 126 -7.75 -11.87 -3.93
CA ARG A 126 -7.62 -13.24 -4.42
C ARG A 126 -8.98 -13.87 -4.77
N TYR A 127 -10.03 -13.63 -3.99
CA TYR A 127 -11.26 -14.43 -4.06
C TYR A 127 -12.55 -13.64 -4.33
N GLN A 128 -12.56 -12.32 -4.16
CA GLN A 128 -13.76 -11.51 -4.32
C GLN A 128 -13.75 -10.81 -5.69
N ASP A 129 -14.56 -11.33 -6.61
CA ASP A 129 -14.64 -10.83 -7.99
C ASP A 129 -15.30 -9.45 -8.07
N GLU A 130 -16.07 -9.06 -7.05
CA GLU A 130 -16.64 -7.72 -6.89
C GLU A 130 -15.57 -6.67 -6.57
N ILE A 131 -14.47 -7.07 -5.91
CA ILE A 131 -13.33 -6.19 -5.61
C ILE A 131 -12.35 -6.17 -6.76
N LEU A 132 -11.98 -7.34 -7.28
CA LEU A 132 -11.05 -7.48 -8.38
C LEU A 132 -11.52 -8.61 -9.29
N SER A 133 -12.01 -8.26 -10.47
CA SER A 133 -12.50 -9.24 -11.44
C SER A 133 -11.41 -10.26 -11.82
N PRO A 134 -11.78 -11.48 -12.24
CA PRO A 134 -10.80 -12.50 -12.61
C PRO A 134 -9.80 -12.04 -13.68
N ALA A 135 -10.26 -11.28 -14.68
CA ALA A 135 -9.41 -10.75 -15.74
C ALA A 135 -8.40 -9.71 -15.20
N ASN A 136 -8.84 -8.81 -14.31
CA ASN A 136 -7.95 -7.82 -13.71
C ASN A 136 -6.99 -8.45 -12.70
N ARG A 137 -7.41 -9.50 -11.98
CA ARG A 137 -6.56 -10.29 -11.10
C ARG A 137 -5.45 -10.97 -11.88
N GLN A 138 -5.77 -11.53 -13.05
CA GLN A 138 -4.78 -12.10 -13.95
C GLN A 138 -3.77 -11.03 -14.41
N VAL A 139 -4.23 -9.84 -14.83
CA VAL A 139 -3.35 -8.74 -15.20
C VAL A 139 -2.47 -8.32 -14.01
N MET A 140 -3.04 -8.22 -12.82
CA MET A 140 -2.30 -7.86 -11.60
C MET A 140 -1.14 -8.83 -11.35
N ASP A 141 -1.40 -10.12 -11.42
CA ASP A 141 -0.41 -11.16 -11.14
C ASP A 141 0.61 -11.35 -12.27
N GLN A 142 0.18 -11.28 -13.54
CA GLN A 142 1.07 -11.50 -14.70
C GLN A 142 1.95 -10.29 -15.03
N GLU A 143 1.40 -9.08 -14.89
CA GLU A 143 2.10 -7.82 -15.18
C GLU A 143 2.67 -7.16 -13.91
N LEU A 144 2.56 -7.85 -12.76
CA LEU A 144 3.05 -7.41 -11.46
C LEU A 144 2.51 -6.03 -11.04
N VAL A 145 1.25 -5.71 -11.39
CA VAL A 145 0.65 -4.40 -11.09
C VAL A 145 0.44 -4.25 -9.59
N GLY A 146 1.24 -3.40 -8.94
CA GLY A 146 1.20 -3.25 -7.49
C GLY A 146 1.86 -4.38 -6.71
N TRP A 147 2.49 -5.34 -7.40
CA TRP A 147 3.41 -6.30 -6.80
C TRP A 147 4.85 -5.78 -6.89
N CYS A 148 5.73 -6.33 -6.06
CA CYS A 148 7.14 -5.97 -6.12
C CYS A 148 7.75 -6.53 -7.42
N CYS A 149 8.25 -5.62 -8.22
CA CYS A 149 8.77 -5.79 -9.57
C CYS A 149 10.07 -6.61 -9.71
N ASN A 150 10.83 -6.81 -8.61
CA ASN A 150 12.21 -7.28 -8.69
C ASN A 150 12.29 -8.81 -8.59
N SER A 151 11.38 -9.45 -9.30
CA SER A 151 10.84 -10.80 -9.10
C SER A 151 9.97 -10.87 -7.84
N SER A 152 8.71 -11.25 -8.06
CA SER A 152 8.04 -12.18 -7.16
C SER A 152 9.05 -13.09 -6.47
N LEU A 153 8.92 -13.22 -5.15
CA LEU A 153 9.88 -14.03 -4.41
C LEU A 153 9.65 -15.47 -4.83
N THR A 154 10.61 -16.04 -5.55
CA THR A 154 10.60 -17.49 -5.79
C THR A 154 11.06 -18.15 -4.49
N GLY A 155 10.17 -18.92 -3.87
CA GLY A 155 10.49 -19.83 -2.78
C GLY A 155 10.51 -21.27 -3.25
N ASP A 156 10.62 -22.18 -2.29
CA ASP A 156 10.73 -23.63 -2.56
C ASP A 156 9.49 -24.22 -3.25
N HIS A 157 8.35 -23.52 -3.20
CA HIS A 157 7.08 -23.97 -3.75
C HIS A 157 6.56 -23.10 -4.90
N GLY A 158 7.42 -22.29 -5.50
CA GLY A 158 7.12 -21.52 -6.71
C GLY A 158 7.13 -20.01 -6.49
N GLU A 159 6.30 -19.32 -7.28
CA GLU A 159 6.29 -17.86 -7.35
C GLU A 159 5.35 -17.24 -6.32
N TYR A 160 5.86 -16.34 -5.47
CA TYR A 160 5.07 -15.65 -4.44
C TYR A 160 4.93 -14.17 -4.77
N HIS A 161 3.70 -13.68 -4.86
CA HIS A 161 3.43 -12.25 -5.07
C HIS A 161 3.53 -11.51 -3.74
N SER A 162 4.32 -10.45 -3.70
CA SER A 162 4.52 -9.69 -2.46
C SER A 162 4.62 -8.21 -2.71
N HIS A 163 4.29 -7.42 -1.71
CA HIS A 163 4.61 -6.00 -1.68
C HIS A 163 5.19 -5.64 -0.31
N GLY A 164 6.26 -4.84 -0.31
CA GLY A 164 6.90 -4.35 0.91
C GLY A 164 6.41 -2.94 1.27
N GLY A 165 6.54 -2.59 2.54
CA GLY A 165 6.38 -1.21 3.02
C GLY A 165 7.58 -0.81 3.86
N ALA A 166 8.02 0.43 3.72
CA ALA A 166 9.06 0.99 4.58
C ALA A 166 8.82 2.50 4.74
N LEU A 167 8.88 2.96 5.99
CA LEU A 167 8.90 4.38 6.33
C LEU A 167 10.12 4.64 7.20
N GLY A 168 10.80 5.76 6.94
CA GLY A 168 11.96 6.20 7.70
C GLY A 168 11.86 7.70 7.98
N TYR A 169 12.28 8.08 9.18
CA TYR A 169 12.27 9.45 9.66
C TYR A 169 13.70 9.94 9.89
N SER A 170 13.88 11.26 9.91
CA SER A 170 15.21 11.87 10.14
C SER A 170 15.83 11.50 11.49
N SER A 171 15.01 11.09 12.47
CA SER A 171 15.48 10.56 13.76
C SER A 171 16.11 9.16 13.67
N GLY A 172 16.02 8.50 12.51
CA GLY A 172 16.39 7.09 12.34
C GLY A 172 15.27 6.11 12.73
N ALA A 173 14.16 6.59 13.31
CA ALA A 173 12.99 5.77 13.57
C ALA A 173 12.24 5.42 12.29
N GLY A 174 11.44 4.34 12.32
CA GLY A 174 10.69 3.93 11.15
C GLY A 174 9.91 2.64 11.34
N MET A 175 9.43 2.10 10.22
CA MET A 175 8.72 0.83 10.15
C MET A 175 9.12 0.04 8.92
N SER A 176 8.92 -1.28 8.96
CA SER A 176 8.97 -2.17 7.79
C SER A 176 7.75 -3.09 7.79
N SER A 177 7.20 -3.38 6.61
CA SER A 177 6.10 -4.31 6.45
C SER A 177 6.24 -5.13 5.18
N ALA A 178 5.47 -6.22 5.13
CA ALA A 178 5.31 -7.05 3.96
C ALA A 178 3.92 -7.68 3.94
N ILE A 179 3.37 -7.84 2.75
CA ILE A 179 2.24 -8.73 2.46
C ILE A 179 2.70 -9.75 1.42
N MET A 180 2.17 -10.98 1.50
CA MET A 180 2.52 -12.06 0.59
C MET A 180 1.32 -12.94 0.27
N LYS A 181 1.15 -13.24 -1.02
CA LYS A 181 0.22 -14.19 -1.60
C LYS A 181 1.02 -15.43 -2.02
N PHE A 182 0.76 -16.56 -1.37
CA PHE A 182 1.44 -17.82 -1.69
C PHE A 182 0.69 -18.63 -2.75
N PRO A 183 1.29 -19.68 -3.36
CA PRO A 183 0.66 -20.42 -4.46
C PRO A 183 -0.59 -21.20 -4.04
N ILE A 184 -0.70 -21.53 -2.75
CA ILE A 184 -1.88 -22.14 -2.14
C ILE A 184 -2.75 -21.09 -1.46
N GLU A 185 -3.81 -21.52 -0.76
CA GLU A 185 -4.78 -20.70 -0.04
C GLU A 185 -4.20 -20.08 1.25
N VAL A 186 -3.02 -19.46 1.13
CA VAL A 186 -2.32 -18.81 2.24
C VAL A 186 -1.94 -17.39 1.84
N GLU A 187 -2.30 -16.46 2.71
CA GLU A 187 -1.90 -15.05 2.69
C GLU A 187 -1.23 -14.72 4.02
N ALA A 188 -0.19 -13.89 3.97
CA ALA A 188 0.46 -13.41 5.18
C ALA A 188 0.71 -11.91 5.13
N ALA A 189 0.68 -11.29 6.32
CA ALA A 189 1.10 -9.93 6.53
C ALA A 189 2.05 -9.85 7.74
N LEU A 190 3.09 -9.04 7.63
CA LEU A 190 4.04 -8.73 8.70
C LEU A 190 4.18 -7.23 8.79
N ILE A 191 4.02 -6.67 9.99
CA ILE A 191 4.24 -5.25 10.29
C ILE A 191 5.23 -5.17 11.45
N ILE A 192 6.29 -4.38 11.28
CA ILE A 192 7.34 -4.14 12.24
C ILE A 192 7.41 -2.64 12.47
N ASN A 193 7.19 -2.18 13.69
CA ASN A 193 7.20 -0.76 14.04
C ASN A 193 8.61 -0.22 14.34
N SER A 194 9.65 -0.82 13.75
CA SER A 194 11.03 -0.38 13.88
C SER A 194 11.81 -0.58 12.59
N VAL A 195 12.91 0.17 12.44
CA VAL A 195 13.95 -0.05 11.41
C VAL A 195 15.32 -0.31 12.06
N GLY A 196 16.23 -0.94 11.32
CA GLY A 196 17.56 -1.29 11.80
C GLY A 196 17.61 -2.65 12.50
N GLY A 197 18.72 -2.95 13.19
CA GLY A 197 18.98 -4.29 13.73
C GLY A 197 19.53 -5.26 12.69
N ASN A 198 19.95 -6.45 13.14
CA ASN A 198 20.47 -7.50 12.27
C ASN A 198 19.41 -8.58 12.03
N HIS A 199 18.57 -8.36 11.03
CA HIS A 199 17.52 -9.30 10.64
C HIS A 199 17.26 -9.26 9.13
N SER A 200 16.69 -10.35 8.60
CA SER A 200 16.22 -10.40 7.21
C SER A 200 15.09 -9.39 6.99
N ASN A 201 14.94 -8.90 5.75
CA ASN A 201 13.82 -8.03 5.42
C ASN A 201 12.47 -8.78 5.58
N ALA A 202 11.40 -8.05 5.86
CA ALA A 202 10.09 -8.62 6.20
C ALA A 202 9.55 -9.62 5.15
N ARG A 203 9.83 -9.40 3.87
CA ARG A 203 9.38 -10.31 2.80
C ARG A 203 10.15 -11.63 2.82
N THR A 204 11.46 -11.59 3.04
CA THR A 204 12.29 -12.79 3.23
C THR A 204 11.81 -13.60 4.44
N VAL A 205 11.47 -12.93 5.55
CA VAL A 205 10.92 -13.61 6.73
C VAL A 205 9.63 -14.35 6.40
N LEU A 206 8.70 -13.72 5.68
CA LEU A 206 7.44 -14.38 5.28
C LEU A 206 7.68 -15.58 4.36
N ARG A 207 8.55 -15.43 3.35
CA ARG A 207 8.92 -16.51 2.42
C ARG A 207 9.50 -17.70 3.20
N ASP A 208 10.54 -17.46 3.99
CA ASP A 208 11.27 -18.53 4.69
C ASP A 208 10.39 -19.24 5.72
N ALA A 209 9.50 -18.50 6.38
CA ALA A 209 8.54 -19.08 7.33
C ALA A 209 7.52 -19.99 6.65
N PHE A 210 7.08 -19.65 5.44
CA PHE A 210 6.16 -20.46 4.66
C PHE A 210 6.86 -21.71 4.09
N ASP A 211 8.02 -21.53 3.47
CA ASP A 211 8.83 -22.64 2.92
C ASP A 211 9.21 -23.66 4.01
N ALA A 212 9.44 -23.21 5.24
CA ALA A 212 9.72 -24.11 6.36
C ALA A 212 8.47 -24.83 6.92
N ALA A 213 7.27 -24.35 6.60
CA ALA A 213 6.01 -24.84 7.18
C ALA A 213 5.19 -25.75 6.25
N TRP A 214 5.44 -25.71 4.94
CA TRP A 214 4.77 -26.54 3.93
C TRP A 214 5.54 -27.86 3.69
#